data_AF-A0A914G0W5-F1
#
_entry.id   AF-A0A914G0W5-F1
#
_cell.length_a   1.000
_cell.length_b   1.000
_cell.length_c   1.000
_cell.angle_alpha   90.00
_cell.angle_beta   90.00
_cell.angle_gamma   90.00
#
_symmetry.space_group_name_H-M   'P 1'
#
loop_
_entity.id
_entity.type
_entity.pdbx_description
1 polymer ?
#
loop_
_entity_poly.entity_id
_entity_poly.type
_entity_poly.pdbx_seq_one_letter_code
_entity_poly.pdbx_strand_id
1 'polypeptide(L)' 'MNPWEKDPGWQYLRLTREQMIKEQSTPYNAKKNVWIPDVEEGYLAGEIVTKKGDIVIVKVGDKEVSVKKVKG' A
#
# COMPACT_ATOMS: atom_id res chain seq x y z
N MET A 1 22.47 12.32 16.17
CA MET A 1 21.17 12.96 15.89
C MET A 1 21.48 14.35 15.36
N ASN A 2 20.97 14.71 14.19
CA ASN A 2 21.28 16.00 13.58
C ASN A 2 20.64 17.11 14.44
N PRO A 3 21.25 18.30 14.61
CA PRO A 3 20.74 19.34 15.50
C PRO A 3 19.29 19.76 15.21
N TRP A 4 18.90 19.78 13.93
CA TRP A 4 17.56 20.16 13.46
C TRP A 4 16.48 19.12 13.79
N GLU A 5 16.86 17.86 14.05
CA GLU A 5 15.91 16.80 14.43
C GLU A 5 15.34 17.00 15.85
N LYS A 6 15.87 17.96 16.62
CA LYS A 6 15.38 18.33 17.94
C LYS A 6 14.28 19.39 17.90
N ASP A 7 14.07 20.04 16.76
CA ASP A 7 12.99 21.02 16.59
C ASP A 7 11.63 20.29 16.65
N PRO A 8 10.66 20.76 17.45
CA PRO A 8 9.34 20.11 17.54
C PRO A 8 8.61 20.02 16.20
N GLY A 9 8.88 20.93 15.26
CA GLY A 9 8.30 20.94 13.92
C GLY A 9 8.92 19.91 12.97
N TRP A 10 10.11 19.37 13.27
CA TRP A 10 10.82 18.45 12.39
C TRP A 10 10.02 17.18 12.05
N GLN A 11 9.19 16.71 12.99
CA GLN A 11 8.34 15.52 12.82
C GLN A 11 7.35 15.64 11.65
N TYR A 12 6.98 16.86 11.24
CA TYR A 12 6.08 17.11 10.12
C TYR A 12 6.82 17.24 8.78
N LEU A 13 8.14 17.36 8.80
CA LEU A 13 8.97 17.44 7.59
C LEU A 13 9.51 16.08 7.16
N ARG A 14 9.79 15.20 8.13
CA ARG A 14 10.35 13.87 7.85
C ARG A 14 10.10 12.87 8.97
N LEU A 15 9.83 11.62 8.59
CA LEU A 15 9.88 10.48 9.48
C LEU A 15 11.27 10.27 10.08
N THR A 16 11.33 9.72 11.29
CA THR A 16 12.60 9.30 11.90
C THR A 16 13.24 8.18 11.09
N ARG A 17 14.55 7.95 11.28
CA ARG A 17 15.25 6.83 10.61
C ARG A 17 14.62 5.48 10.92
N GLU A 18 14.25 5.26 12.17
CA GLU A 18 13.60 4.03 12.61
C GLU A 18 12.22 3.85 11.95
N GLN A 19 11.42 4.92 11.85
CA GLN A 19 10.14 4.89 11.16
C GLN A 19 10.31 4.60 9.66
N MET A 20 11.26 5.25 8.99
CA MET A 20 11.54 4.98 7.57
C MET A 20 11.99 3.54 7.32
N ILE A 21 12.88 3.00 8.16
CA ILE A 21 13.33 1.60 8.06
C ILE A 21 12.15 0.66 8.25
N LYS A 22 11.28 0.93 9.24
CA LYS A 22 10.07 0.14 9.47
C LYS A 22 9.15 0.15 8.24
N GLU A 23 8.82 1.33 7.70
CA GLU A 23 7.98 1.47 6.51
C GLU A 23 8.56 0.72 5.30
N GLN A 24 9.86 0.89 5.03
CA GLN A 24 10.55 0.26 3.89
C GLN A 24 10.77 -1.25 4.05
N SER A 25 10.69 -1.77 5.27
CA SER A 25 10.81 -3.20 5.56
C SER A 25 9.48 -3.96 5.41
N THR A 26 8.38 -3.26 5.13
CA THR A 26 7.06 -3.87 4.94
C THR A 26 7.11 -4.90 3.80
N PRO A 27 6.61 -6.14 4.01
CA PRO A 27 6.60 -7.15 2.97
C PRO A 27 5.85 -6.68 1.71
N TYR A 28 6.51 -6.73 0.56
CA TYR A 28 5.95 -6.32 -0.72
C TYR A 28 6.26 -7.34 -1.81
N ASN A 29 5.23 -7.75 -2.55
CA ASN A 29 5.32 -8.62 -3.70
C ASN A 29 4.75 -7.90 -4.93
N ALA A 30 5.63 -7.45 -5.82
CA ALA A 30 5.25 -6.69 -7.03
C ALA A 30 4.27 -7.42 -7.97
N LYS A 31 4.11 -8.74 -7.86
CA LYS A 31 3.16 -9.51 -8.68
C LYS A 31 1.79 -9.72 -8.00
N LYS A 32 1.69 -9.42 -6.71
CA LYS A 32 0.49 -9.64 -5.90
C LYS A 32 -0.08 -8.36 -5.32
N ASN A 33 0.75 -7.45 -4.81
CA ASN A 33 0.30 -6.18 -4.26
C ASN A 33 -0.15 -5.24 -5.38
N VAL A 34 -1.40 -4.81 -5.34
CA VAL A 34 -2.03 -3.99 -6.38
C VAL A 34 -2.95 -2.94 -5.76
N TRP A 35 -3.23 -1.89 -6.54
CA TRP A 35 -4.27 -0.91 -6.24
C TRP A 35 -5.52 -1.23 -7.06
N ILE A 36 -6.68 -1.27 -6.40
CA ILE A 36 -7.99 -1.42 -7.06
C ILE A 36 -8.81 -0.15 -6.88
N PRO A 37 -9.62 0.26 -7.89
CA PRO A 37 -10.49 1.42 -7.76
C PRO A 37 -11.56 1.17 -6.70
N ASP A 38 -11.87 2.20 -5.93
CA ASP A 38 -12.92 2.20 -4.90
C ASP A 38 -13.68 3.53 -4.94
N VAL A 39 -14.98 3.49 -4.62
CA VAL A 39 -15.85 4.68 -4.74
C VAL A 39 -15.67 5.65 -3.58
N GLU A 40 -15.32 5.15 -2.39
CA GLU A 40 -15.20 5.97 -1.17
C GLU A 40 -13.77 6.47 -0.97
N GLU A 41 -12.78 5.59 -1.12
CA GLU A 41 -11.36 5.87 -0.86
C GLU A 41 -10.56 6.19 -2.15
N GLY A 42 -11.21 6.15 -3.32
CA GLY A 42 -10.59 6.31 -4.63
C GLY A 42 -9.81 5.07 -5.08
N TYR A 43 -8.85 4.62 -4.27
CA TYR A 43 -8.11 3.37 -4.49
C TYR A 43 -7.81 2.64 -3.19
N LEU A 44 -7.98 1.32 -3.21
CA LEU A 44 -7.63 0.45 -2.10
C LEU A 44 -6.41 -0.41 -2.45
N ALA A 45 -5.45 -0.49 -1.50
CA ALA A 45 -4.35 -1.43 -1.59
C ALA A 45 -4.83 -2.85 -1.25
N GLY A 46 -4.44 -3.83 -2.05
CA GLY A 46 -4.80 -5.23 -1.81
C GLY A 46 -3.78 -6.21 -2.35
N GLU A 47 -3.99 -7.49 -2.03
CA GLU A 47 -3.16 -8.60 -2.49
C GLU A 47 -3.98 -9.54 -3.39
N ILE A 48 -3.47 -9.87 -4.57
CA ILE A 48 -4.09 -10.85 -5.46
C ILE A 48 -4.05 -12.24 -4.81
N VAL A 49 -5.24 -12.82 -4.61
CA VAL A 49 -5.42 -14.18 -4.10
C VAL A 49 -5.47 -15.17 -5.27
N THR A 50 -6.31 -14.91 -6.27
CA THR A 50 -6.48 -15.78 -7.44
C THR A 50 -6.79 -15.00 -8.72
N LYS A 51 -6.51 -15.63 -9.87
CA LYS A 51 -6.82 -15.12 -11.21
C LYS A 51 -7.64 -16.19 -11.94
N LYS A 52 -8.82 -15.81 -12.46
CA LYS A 52 -9.73 -16.69 -13.20
C LYS A 52 -10.16 -15.99 -14.49
N GLY A 53 -9.50 -16.31 -15.60
CA GLY A 53 -9.72 -15.63 -16.89
C GLY A 53 -9.44 -14.13 -16.76
N ASP A 54 -10.45 -13.31 -17.06
CA ASP A 54 -10.37 -11.85 -16.97
C ASP A 54 -10.73 -11.28 -15.58
N ILE A 55 -11.06 -12.14 -14.61
CA ILE A 55 -11.39 -11.75 -13.23
C ILE A 55 -10.19 -12.01 -12.32
N VAL A 56 -9.87 -11.04 -11.49
CA VAL A 56 -8.85 -11.13 -10.44
C VAL A 56 -9.54 -10.94 -9.10
N ILE A 57 -9.30 -11.87 -8.16
CA ILE A 57 -9.79 -11.76 -6.79
C ILE A 57 -8.67 -11.14 -5.96
N VAL A 58 -8.94 -9.99 -5.35
CA VAL A 58 -8.01 -9.20 -4.54
C VAL A 58 -8.52 -9.16 -3.11
N LYS A 59 -7.66 -9.50 -2.15
CA LYS A 59 -7.94 -9.33 -0.73
C LYS A 59 -7.60 -7.91 -0.31
N VAL A 60 -8.57 -7.20 0.26
CA VAL A 60 -8.42 -5.84 0.83
C VAL A 60 -8.86 -5.91 2.28
N GLY A 61 -7.91 -5.78 3.21
CA GLY A 61 -8.15 -6.07 4.62
C GLY A 61 -8.67 -7.50 4.80
N ASP A 62 -9.85 -7.65 5.41
CA ASP A 62 -10.52 -8.94 5.62
C ASP A 62 -11.55 -9.30 4.53
N LYS A 63 -11.69 -8.46 3.50
CA LYS A 63 -12.66 -8.65 2.42
C LYS A 63 -11.97 -9.13 1.14
N GLU A 64 -12.70 -9.89 0.33
CA GLU A 64 -12.29 -10.24 -1.03
C GLU A 64 -13.14 -9.45 -2.05
N VAL A 65 -12.46 -8.84 -3.02
CA VAL A 65 -13.07 -8.06 -4.09
C VAL A 65 -12.72 -8.68 -5.43
N SER A 66 -13.73 -8.91 -6.26
CA SER A 66 -13.53 -9.38 -7.64
C SER A 66 -13.45 -8.19 -8.59
N VAL A 67 -12.30 -8.03 -9.25
CA VAL A 67 -12.07 -6.95 -10.21
C VAL A 67 -11.81 -7.53 -11.60
N LYS A 68 -12.35 -6.87 -12.64
CA LYS A 68 -12.00 -7.20 -14.03
C LYS A 68 -10.63 -6.62 -14.35
N LYS A 69 -9.79 -7.39 -15.02
CA LYS A 69 -8.49 -6.91 -15.49
C LYS A 69 -8.70 -5.82 -16.55
N VAL A 70 -8.39 -4.57 -16.20
CA VAL A 70 -8.34 -3.49 -17.18
C VAL A 70 -7.07 -3.70 -18.01
N LYS A 71 -7.23 -3.95 -19.31
CA LYS A 71 -6.10 -3.89 -20.25
C LYS A 71 -5.84 -2.40 -20.48
N GLY A 72 -4.68 -1.94 -20.00
CA GLY A 72 -4.11 -0.65 -20.41
C GLY A 72 -3.64 -0.71 -21.85
#